data_AF-A0A445B4E9-F1
#
_entry.id   AF-A0A445B4E9-F1
#
_cell.length_a   1.000
_cell.length_b   1.000
_cell.length_c   1.000
_cell.angle_alpha   90.00
_cell.angle_beta   90.00
_cell.angle_gamma   90.00
#
_symmetry.space_group_name_H-M   'P 1'
#
loop_
_entity.id
_entity.type
_entity.pdbx_description
1 polymer ?
#
loop_
_entity_poly.entity_id
_entity_poly.type
_entity_poly.pdbx_seq_one_letter_code
_entity_poly.pdbx_strand_id
1 'polypeptide(L)'
;MDSLSSTPIENNNETEPSQDDEGQAIEAHVQGTQEEGQEKTQEGGQEVSQSVQNSPNKKGLTSEAWKHFRREQIDGKWKAICKYCERKIGGDTKQGTKHLHDHIRICPIRTIRGPKQSILKTVQQSSGSTGTGRPTDSLLVGNFTFSQEGARRALTRWVIRDEHPMSFVEQQGFHEFMAETQPLFKFYTRNTLRSDVMKMYEAEKAMLLKLLGKNSSRIAITTDMWSSDCQNKGYMAITAHFIDDDWNLQNRLVRYYLCF
;
A
#
# COMPACT_ATOMS: atom_id res chain seq x y z
N MET A 1 -51.36 -24.77 34.76
CA MET A 1 -49.89 -24.72 34.66
C MET A 1 -49.52 -25.72 33.60
N ASP A 2 -49.43 -25.23 32.38
CA ASP A 2 -49.20 -26.01 31.17
C ASP A 2 -47.80 -26.62 31.19
N SER A 3 -47.69 -27.90 30.80
CA SER A 3 -46.41 -28.55 30.53
C SER A 3 -46.58 -29.32 29.23
N LEU A 4 -46.06 -28.73 28.16
CA LEU A 4 -46.10 -29.27 26.81
C LEU A 4 -44.98 -30.30 26.64
N SER A 5 -45.42 -31.48 26.23
CA SER A 5 -44.68 -32.60 25.64
C SER A 5 -43.79 -32.15 24.48
N SER A 6 -42.55 -32.64 24.46
CA SER A 6 -41.64 -32.55 23.32
C SER A 6 -41.66 -33.88 22.55
N THR A 7 -41.90 -33.81 21.23
CA THR A 7 -41.53 -34.84 20.27
C THR A 7 -40.83 -34.20 19.06
N PRO A 8 -39.90 -34.92 18.40
CA PRO A 8 -38.93 -34.36 17.44
C PRO A 8 -39.47 -34.35 16.01
N ILE A 9 -38.93 -33.46 15.16
CA ILE A 9 -39.19 -33.43 13.71
C ILE A 9 -37.93 -33.88 12.96
N GLU A 10 -38.19 -34.73 11.97
CA GLU A 10 -37.31 -35.58 11.19
C GLU A 10 -36.44 -34.85 10.16
N ASN A 11 -35.31 -35.51 9.85
CA ASN A 11 -34.51 -35.34 8.65
C ASN A 11 -35.35 -35.52 7.37
N ASN A 12 -35.00 -34.80 6.31
CA ASN A 12 -35.17 -35.29 4.95
C ASN A 12 -33.94 -34.95 4.11
N ASN A 13 -33.44 -36.00 3.46
CA ASN A 13 -32.23 -36.08 2.67
C ASN A 13 -32.49 -35.72 1.20
N GLU A 14 -31.39 -35.40 0.52
CA GLU A 14 -31.11 -35.64 -0.91
C GLU A 14 -31.83 -34.80 -1.96
N THR A 15 -31.05 -34.16 -2.84
CA THR A 15 -30.90 -34.58 -4.25
C THR A 15 -29.79 -33.75 -4.91
N GLU A 16 -28.70 -34.40 -5.32
CA GLU A 16 -27.77 -33.90 -6.35
C GLU A 16 -28.36 -34.14 -7.76
N PRO A 17 -27.90 -33.38 -8.76
CA PRO A 17 -27.42 -34.09 -9.94
C PRO A 17 -26.05 -33.58 -10.44
N SER A 18 -25.19 -34.56 -10.67
CA SER A 18 -23.97 -34.55 -11.48
C SER A 18 -24.22 -34.15 -12.93
N GLN A 19 -23.33 -33.33 -13.51
CA GLN A 19 -22.89 -33.38 -14.91
C GLN A 19 -21.82 -32.29 -15.14
N ASP A 20 -20.56 -32.71 -15.30
CA ASP A 20 -19.51 -31.89 -15.91
C ASP A 20 -18.74 -32.74 -16.91
N ASP A 21 -18.90 -32.29 -18.15
CA ASP A 21 -18.42 -32.81 -19.43
C ASP A 21 -16.96 -32.38 -19.66
N GLU A 22 -16.19 -33.24 -20.32
CA GLU A 22 -14.79 -32.98 -20.68
C GLU A 22 -14.70 -31.85 -21.71
N GLY A 23 -14.19 -30.69 -21.29
CA GLY A 23 -13.98 -29.50 -22.11
C GLY A 23 -12.50 -29.15 -22.30
N GLN A 24 -12.09 -29.10 -23.56
CA GLN A 24 -10.73 -29.05 -24.07
C GLN A 24 -9.90 -27.82 -23.70
N ALA A 25 -8.59 -28.04 -23.63
CA ALA A 25 -7.55 -27.02 -23.65
C ALA A 25 -7.61 -26.20 -24.96
N ILE A 26 -7.55 -24.87 -24.82
CA ILE A 26 -7.26 -23.95 -25.92
C ILE A 26 -5.94 -23.22 -25.62
N GLU A 27 -4.89 -23.69 -26.29
CA GLU A 27 -3.69 -22.90 -26.58
C GLU A 27 -4.06 -21.78 -27.56
N ALA A 28 -3.68 -20.55 -27.24
CA ALA A 28 -3.65 -19.46 -28.20
C ALA A 28 -2.35 -18.66 -27.97
N HIS A 29 -1.26 -19.17 -28.54
CA HIS A 29 -0.02 -18.42 -28.72
C HIS A 29 -0.05 -17.80 -30.11
N VAL A 30 -0.48 -16.54 -30.20
CA VAL A 30 -0.40 -15.73 -31.44
C VAL A 30 1.01 -15.18 -31.57
N GLN A 31 1.69 -15.62 -32.63
CA GLN A 31 2.90 -15.01 -33.19
C GLN A 31 2.54 -13.68 -33.85
N GLY A 32 3.44 -12.70 -33.69
CA GLY A 32 3.37 -11.41 -34.38
C GLY A 32 4.72 -10.70 -34.31
N THR A 33 5.63 -11.10 -35.20
CA THR A 33 6.86 -10.40 -35.61
C THR A 33 6.55 -9.18 -36.48
N GLN A 34 7.33 -8.09 -36.32
CA GLN A 34 7.82 -7.14 -37.35
C GLN A 34 8.68 -6.10 -36.61
N GLU A 35 10.01 -6.08 -36.76
CA GLU A 35 10.82 -5.46 -37.83
C GLU A 35 10.69 -3.91 -37.87
N GLU A 36 11.62 -3.23 -37.19
CA GLU A 36 12.02 -1.85 -37.52
C GLU A 36 13.42 -1.89 -38.14
N GLY A 37 13.50 -1.61 -39.43
CA GLY A 37 14.72 -1.33 -40.18
C GLY A 37 14.67 0.09 -40.73
N GLN A 38 15.71 0.86 -40.40
CA GLN A 38 16.11 2.14 -41.02
C GLN A 38 16.35 1.92 -42.55
N GLU A 39 16.45 2.88 -43.46
CA GLU A 39 17.24 4.11 -43.41
C GLU A 39 17.13 4.88 -44.77
N LYS A 40 17.41 6.20 -44.71
CA LYS A 40 18.03 7.10 -45.73
C LYS A 40 17.20 7.78 -46.82
N THR A 41 17.48 9.02 -47.24
CA THR A 41 18.36 10.14 -46.78
C THR A 41 18.22 11.33 -47.75
N GLN A 42 18.17 12.55 -47.19
CA GLN A 42 18.70 13.89 -47.61
C GLN A 42 18.53 14.40 -49.07
N GLU A 43 18.60 15.69 -49.41
CA GLU A 43 19.34 16.87 -48.91
C GLU A 43 18.74 18.12 -49.62
N GLY A 44 18.85 19.38 -49.22
CA GLY A 44 19.56 20.11 -48.17
C GLY A 44 18.85 21.47 -47.98
N GLY A 45 19.25 22.43 -47.16
CA GLY A 45 20.45 22.66 -46.37
C GLY A 45 20.62 24.18 -46.29
N GLN A 46 20.63 24.77 -45.09
CA GLN A 46 21.56 25.85 -44.71
C GLN A 46 21.33 26.31 -43.27
N GLU A 47 22.44 26.30 -42.54
CA GLU A 47 22.62 26.75 -41.17
C GLU A 47 22.32 28.24 -41.00
N VAL A 48 21.62 28.62 -39.92
CA VAL A 48 21.92 29.86 -39.20
C VAL A 48 21.72 29.63 -37.70
N SER A 49 22.83 29.71 -36.99
CA SER A 49 22.98 29.86 -35.55
C SER A 49 22.45 31.22 -35.10
N GLN A 50 21.42 31.26 -34.24
CA GLN A 50 21.07 32.50 -33.54
C GLN A 50 20.74 32.27 -32.06
N SER A 51 21.79 32.43 -31.27
CA SER A 51 21.87 33.25 -30.06
C SER A 51 20.63 33.35 -29.17
N VAL A 52 20.75 32.72 -28.01
CA VAL A 52 20.13 33.15 -26.75
C VAL A 52 20.44 34.64 -26.55
N GLN A 53 19.51 35.51 -26.92
CA GLN A 53 19.57 36.92 -26.57
C GLN A 53 18.72 37.18 -25.34
N ASN A 54 19.38 37.00 -24.21
CA ASN A 54 18.99 37.62 -22.96
C ASN A 54 19.35 39.11 -23.04
N SER A 55 18.38 40.02 -23.16
CA SER A 55 18.55 41.48 -22.97
C SER A 55 17.24 42.24 -23.18
N PRO A 56 17.10 43.48 -22.70
CA PRO A 56 17.31 43.97 -21.34
C PRO A 56 16.05 44.67 -20.82
N ASN A 57 15.94 44.84 -19.51
CA ASN A 57 14.98 45.76 -18.89
C ASN A 57 15.16 47.17 -19.46
N LYS A 58 14.34 47.58 -20.43
CA LYS A 58 14.20 48.99 -20.84
C LYS A 58 12.82 49.49 -20.43
N LYS A 59 12.85 50.24 -19.31
CA LYS A 59 11.93 51.30 -18.87
C LYS A 59 10.44 51.05 -19.15
N GLY A 60 9.69 50.61 -18.13
CA GLY A 60 8.24 50.82 -18.13
C GLY A 60 7.35 49.82 -17.41
N LEU A 61 7.85 48.90 -16.57
CA LEU A 61 6.97 47.99 -15.82
C LEU A 61 7.33 47.95 -14.35
N THR A 62 6.74 48.87 -13.60
CA THR A 62 6.92 49.07 -12.14
C THR A 62 5.96 48.26 -11.29
N SER A 63 5.11 47.43 -11.90
CA SER A 63 4.01 46.75 -11.22
C SER A 63 4.41 45.36 -10.71
N GLU A 64 4.09 45.07 -9.45
CA GLU A 64 4.36 43.81 -8.74
C GLU A 64 3.82 42.58 -9.48
N ALA A 65 2.77 42.74 -10.28
CA ALA A 65 2.18 41.67 -11.09
C ALA A 65 3.21 40.96 -11.99
N TRP A 66 4.21 41.67 -12.52
CA TRP A 66 5.17 41.09 -13.46
C TRP A 66 6.11 40.03 -12.87
N LYS A 67 6.16 39.86 -11.54
CA LYS A 67 6.87 38.74 -10.92
C LYS A 67 6.26 37.39 -11.31
N HIS A 68 4.96 37.35 -11.61
CA HIS A 68 4.18 36.14 -11.87
C HIS A 68 3.87 35.90 -13.36
N PHE A 69 4.26 36.81 -14.25
CA PHE A 69 4.03 36.70 -15.70
C PHE A 69 5.34 36.74 -16.50
N ARG A 70 5.39 36.04 -17.62
CA ARG A 70 6.41 36.18 -18.68
C ARG A 70 5.78 36.95 -19.85
N ARG A 71 6.53 37.82 -20.53
CA ARG A 71 6.05 38.44 -21.78
C ARG A 71 6.55 37.68 -22.99
N GLU A 72 5.67 37.50 -23.95
CA GLU A 72 5.99 36.91 -25.24
C GLU A 72 5.22 37.65 -26.34
N GLN A 73 5.85 37.82 -27.49
CA GLN A 73 5.24 38.44 -28.65
C GLN A 73 4.64 37.33 -29.51
N ILE A 74 3.32 37.28 -29.57
CA ILE A 74 2.58 36.29 -30.36
C ILE A 74 1.68 37.08 -31.30
N ASP A 75 1.82 36.86 -32.61
CA ASP A 75 1.07 37.53 -33.68
C ASP A 75 1.19 39.07 -33.64
N GLY A 76 2.41 39.59 -33.42
CA GLY A 76 2.68 41.03 -33.40
C GLY A 76 2.12 41.78 -32.19
N LYS A 77 1.48 41.10 -31.22
CA LYS A 77 0.95 41.69 -29.97
C LYS A 77 1.71 41.17 -28.75
N TRP A 78 1.99 42.06 -27.80
CA TRP A 78 2.59 41.69 -26.52
C TRP A 78 1.55 40.99 -25.64
N LYS A 79 1.81 39.73 -25.29
CA LYS A 79 0.99 38.96 -24.35
C LYS A 79 1.77 38.64 -23.08
N ALA A 80 1.09 38.74 -21.94
CA ALA A 80 1.55 38.30 -20.64
C ALA A 80 1.07 36.86 -20.41
N ILE A 81 2.01 35.92 -20.29
CA ILE A 81 1.77 34.50 -20.02
C ILE A 81 1.95 34.27 -18.53
N CYS A 82 0.92 33.76 -17.87
CA CYS A 82 0.99 33.40 -16.46
C CYS A 82 1.95 32.22 -16.25
N LYS A 83 2.89 32.32 -15.30
CA LYS A 83 3.84 31.24 -14.99
C LYS A 83 3.18 30.00 -14.35
N TYR A 84 1.95 30.14 -13.85
CA TYR A 84 1.26 29.07 -13.11
C TYR A 84 0.24 28.32 -13.96
N CYS A 85 -0.53 29.03 -14.78
CA CYS A 85 -1.60 28.45 -15.58
C CYS A 85 -1.47 28.68 -17.08
N GLU A 86 -0.32 29.21 -17.52
CA GLU A 86 0.05 29.44 -18.94
C GLU A 86 -0.97 30.25 -19.74
N ARG A 87 -1.92 30.89 -19.06
CA ARG A 87 -2.98 31.68 -19.68
C ARG A 87 -2.36 32.93 -20.28
N LYS A 88 -2.64 33.14 -21.56
CA LYS A 88 -2.21 34.31 -22.34
C LYS A 88 -3.18 35.45 -22.10
N ILE A 89 -2.70 36.54 -21.50
CA ILE A 89 -3.46 37.75 -21.18
C ILE A 89 -2.82 38.92 -21.96
N GLY A 90 -3.59 39.97 -22.28
CA GLY A 90 -3.03 41.16 -22.94
C GLY A 90 -1.95 41.82 -22.08
N GLY A 91 -0.75 42.00 -22.63
CA GLY A 91 0.43 42.51 -21.93
C GLY A 91 1.00 43.79 -22.53
N ASP A 92 0.17 44.55 -23.25
CA ASP A 92 0.56 45.83 -23.87
C ASP A 92 0.81 46.89 -22.79
N THR A 93 1.88 47.68 -22.97
CA THR A 93 2.28 48.77 -22.08
C THR A 93 1.21 49.86 -21.95
N LYS A 94 0.28 49.96 -22.90
CA LYS A 94 -0.86 50.90 -22.87
C LYS A 94 -2.02 50.42 -22.00
N GLN A 95 -2.03 49.16 -21.56
CA GLN A 95 -3.08 48.58 -20.72
C GLN A 95 -2.63 48.57 -19.26
N GLY A 96 -3.41 49.17 -18.34
CA GLY A 96 -3.09 49.22 -16.91
C GLY A 96 -3.05 47.81 -16.27
N THR A 97 -2.34 47.59 -15.15
CA THR A 97 -2.04 46.23 -14.64
C THR A 97 -3.14 45.56 -13.79
N LYS A 98 -4.38 46.04 -13.84
CA LYS A 98 -5.48 45.56 -12.97
C LYS A 98 -5.94 44.16 -13.36
N HIS A 99 -6.08 43.88 -14.66
CA HIS A 99 -6.47 42.56 -15.17
C HIS A 99 -5.43 41.47 -14.88
N LEU A 100 -4.15 41.83 -14.79
CA LEU A 100 -3.08 40.91 -14.35
C LEU A 100 -3.22 40.57 -12.86
N HIS A 101 -3.53 41.55 -12.01
CA HIS A 101 -3.74 41.32 -10.57
C HIS A 101 -5.01 40.51 -10.28
N ASP A 102 -6.11 40.80 -11.00
CA ASP A 102 -7.35 40.03 -10.88
C ASP A 102 -7.13 38.57 -11.31
N HIS A 103 -6.33 38.35 -12.36
CA HIS A 103 -5.89 37.01 -12.71
C HIS A 103 -5.04 36.36 -11.62
N ILE A 104 -4.07 37.07 -11.02
CA ILE A 104 -3.25 36.54 -9.91
C ILE A 104 -4.12 36.11 -8.71
N ARG A 105 -5.22 36.81 -8.45
CA ARG A 105 -6.18 36.49 -7.37
C ARG A 105 -7.02 35.26 -7.68
N ILE A 106 -7.41 35.06 -8.95
CA ILE A 106 -8.35 34.02 -9.39
C ILE A 106 -7.63 32.82 -10.05
N CYS A 107 -6.30 32.90 -10.25
CA CYS A 107 -5.54 31.91 -10.99
C CYS A 107 -5.73 30.50 -10.36
N PRO A 108 -6.40 29.57 -11.07
CA PRO A 108 -6.82 28.30 -10.48
C PRO A 108 -5.63 27.48 -9.99
N ILE A 109 -4.48 27.56 -10.67
CA ILE A 109 -3.28 26.81 -10.27
C ILE A 109 -2.55 27.46 -9.09
N ARG A 110 -2.74 28.76 -8.83
CA ARG A 110 -2.18 29.44 -7.64
C ARG A 110 -3.00 29.18 -6.38
N THR A 111 -4.33 29.12 -6.49
CA THR A 111 -5.23 28.76 -5.39
C THR A 111 -5.23 27.25 -5.09
N ILE A 112 -5.09 26.39 -6.11
CA ILE A 112 -4.97 24.93 -5.93
C ILE A 112 -3.58 24.53 -5.41
N ARG A 113 -2.53 25.32 -5.70
CA ARG A 113 -1.20 25.19 -5.09
C ARG A 113 -1.03 26.03 -3.82
N GLY A 114 -2.10 26.20 -3.03
CA GLY A 114 -1.92 26.35 -1.58
C GLY A 114 -1.16 25.11 -1.06
N PRO A 115 -0.42 25.21 0.06
CA PRO A 115 0.35 24.08 0.58
C PRO A 115 -0.60 22.90 0.74
N LYS A 116 -0.41 21.86 -0.09
CA LYS A 116 -1.08 20.58 0.10
C LYS A 116 -0.76 20.18 1.53
N GLN A 117 -1.75 20.12 2.41
CA GLN A 117 -1.57 19.53 3.73
C GLN A 117 -1.28 18.05 3.47
N SER A 118 -0.01 17.71 3.33
CA SER A 118 0.43 16.33 3.40
C SER A 118 0.17 15.87 4.82
N ILE A 119 -0.58 14.78 4.99
CA ILE A 119 -0.66 14.10 6.28
C ILE A 119 0.79 13.78 6.66
N LEU A 120 1.26 14.36 7.77
CA LEU A 120 2.61 14.15 8.26
C LEU A 120 2.60 12.92 9.14
N LYS A 121 3.51 11.99 8.87
CA LYS A 121 3.78 10.86 9.74
C LYS A 121 4.98 11.22 10.60
N THR A 122 4.74 11.36 11.90
CA THR A 122 5.82 11.46 12.89
C THR A 122 6.34 10.07 13.19
N VAL A 123 7.63 9.83 12.96
CA VAL A 123 8.29 8.58 13.34
C VAL A 123 9.29 8.89 14.45
N GLN A 124 9.09 8.28 15.62
CA GLN A 124 10.09 8.28 16.69
C GLN A 124 11.14 7.23 16.33
N GLN A 125 12.38 7.66 16.07
CA GLN A 125 13.52 6.76 16.01
C GLN A 125 14.12 6.68 17.41
N SER A 126 14.02 5.51 18.05
CA SER A 126 14.90 5.15 19.16
C SER A 126 16.28 4.86 18.59
N SER A 127 17.09 5.89 18.41
CA SER A 127 18.50 5.75 18.07
C SER A 127 19.22 5.12 19.27
N GLY A 128 19.60 3.85 19.16
CA GLY A 128 20.54 3.23 20.09
C GLY A 128 21.92 3.86 19.93
N SER A 129 22.19 4.99 20.61
CA SER A 129 23.53 5.52 20.74
C SER A 129 24.12 5.11 22.07
N THR A 130 25.08 4.19 22.03
CA THR A 130 26.08 3.97 23.08
C THR A 130 26.92 5.24 23.22
N GLY A 131 26.51 6.12 24.13
CA GLY A 131 27.25 7.34 24.45
C GLY A 131 26.50 8.11 25.51
N THR A 132 27.20 8.48 26.58
CA THR A 132 26.71 9.19 27.78
C THR A 132 26.29 10.63 27.46
N GLY A 133 25.27 10.80 26.64
CA GLY A 133 24.64 12.06 26.27
C GLY A 133 23.12 11.90 26.31
N ARG A 134 22.45 12.93 26.83
CA ARG A 134 20.99 13.01 27.00
C ARG A 134 20.27 12.60 25.70
N PRO A 135 19.28 11.69 25.73
CA PRO A 135 18.59 11.24 24.53
C PRO A 135 17.82 12.43 23.93
N THR A 136 18.29 12.93 22.79
CA THR A 136 17.54 13.90 21.99
C THR A 136 16.58 13.11 21.12
N ASP A 137 15.30 13.06 21.53
CA ASP A 137 14.21 12.50 20.75
C ASP A 137 14.04 13.33 19.46
N SER A 138 14.69 12.88 18.37
CA SER A 138 14.63 13.56 17.09
C SER A 138 13.40 13.05 16.33
N LEU A 139 12.32 13.83 16.38
CA LEU A 139 11.10 13.56 15.62
C LEU A 139 11.36 13.75 14.12
N LEU A 140 11.37 12.66 13.36
CA LEU A 140 11.38 12.72 11.90
C LEU A 140 9.95 12.94 11.41
N VAL A 141 9.73 14.09 10.78
CA VAL A 141 8.47 14.47 10.14
C VAL A 141 8.59 14.14 8.65
N GLY A 142 7.87 13.11 8.20
CA GLY A 142 7.83 12.71 6.79
C GLY A 142 6.40 12.74 6.23
N ASN A 143 6.27 12.72 4.91
CA ASN A 143 4.97 12.60 4.26
C ASN A 143 4.39 11.20 4.48
N PHE A 144 3.12 11.11 4.86
CA PHE A 144 2.40 9.85 4.95
C PHE A 144 2.14 9.27 3.56
N THR A 145 2.64 8.06 3.33
CA THR A 145 2.31 7.24 2.17
C THR A 145 1.66 5.95 2.64
N PHE A 146 0.54 5.60 2.01
CA PHE A 146 -0.13 4.34 2.30
C PHE A 146 0.71 3.18 1.76
N SER A 147 0.99 2.19 2.60
CA SER A 147 1.67 0.95 2.22
C SER A 147 0.68 -0.21 2.25
N GLN A 148 0.33 -0.72 1.08
CA GLN A 148 -0.56 -1.87 0.93
C GLN A 148 -0.01 -3.10 1.67
N GLU A 149 1.29 -3.37 1.56
CA GLU A 149 1.93 -4.51 2.24
C GLU A 149 1.92 -4.35 3.76
N GLY A 150 2.13 -3.12 4.25
CA GLY A 150 2.06 -2.81 5.68
C GLY A 150 0.67 -3.08 6.24
N ALA A 151 -0.37 -2.62 5.54
CA ALA A 151 -1.76 -2.87 5.90
C ALA A 151 -2.11 -4.37 5.85
N ARG A 152 -1.68 -5.06 4.79
CA ARG A 152 -1.88 -6.52 4.64
C ARG A 152 -1.24 -7.31 5.78
N ARG A 153 0.02 -7.01 6.13
CA ARG A 153 0.68 -7.66 7.29
C ARG A 153 -0.04 -7.35 8.60
N ALA A 154 -0.56 -6.13 8.78
CA ALA A 154 -1.32 -5.77 9.97
C ALA A 154 -2.65 -6.53 10.06
N LEU A 155 -3.38 -6.63 8.94
CA LEU A 155 -4.63 -7.38 8.85
C LEU A 155 -4.41 -8.88 9.13
N THR A 156 -3.37 -9.50 8.55
CA THR A 156 -3.09 -10.91 8.83
C THR A 156 -2.71 -11.13 10.29
N ARG A 157 -1.97 -10.20 10.93
CA ARG A 157 -1.71 -10.27 12.39
C ARG A 157 -2.98 -10.12 13.22
N TRP A 158 -3.91 -9.27 12.79
CA TRP A 158 -5.19 -9.08 13.45
C TRP A 158 -6.00 -10.39 13.41
N VAL A 159 -6.13 -11.00 12.23
CA VAL A 159 -6.81 -12.30 12.08
C VAL A 159 -6.21 -13.38 12.97
N ILE A 160 -4.88 -13.45 13.09
CA ILE A 160 -4.22 -14.44 13.94
C ILE A 160 -4.46 -14.16 15.43
N ARG A 161 -4.34 -12.89 15.84
CA ARG A 161 -4.46 -12.50 17.27
C ARG A 161 -5.86 -12.71 17.81
N ASP A 162 -6.87 -12.36 17.02
CA ASP A 162 -8.28 -12.39 17.43
C ASP A 162 -9.01 -13.63 16.90
N GLU A 163 -8.26 -14.61 16.36
CA GLU A 163 -8.76 -15.90 15.89
C GLU A 163 -9.91 -15.81 14.89
N HIS A 164 -9.89 -14.80 14.02
CA HIS A 164 -10.92 -14.62 13.01
C HIS A 164 -10.89 -15.74 11.95
N PRO A 165 -12.05 -16.17 11.43
CA PRO A 165 -12.09 -17.11 10.33
C PRO A 165 -11.41 -16.51 9.10
N MET A 166 -10.74 -17.34 8.29
CA MET A 166 -10.00 -16.83 7.12
C MET A 166 -10.92 -16.17 6.07
N SER A 167 -12.22 -16.47 6.08
CA SER A 167 -13.23 -15.82 5.23
C SER A 167 -13.57 -14.39 5.66
N PHE A 168 -13.08 -13.94 6.83
CA PHE A 168 -13.31 -12.59 7.34
C PHE A 168 -12.96 -11.50 6.32
N VAL A 169 -11.85 -11.68 5.60
CA VAL A 169 -11.38 -10.70 4.61
C VAL A 169 -12.25 -10.59 3.36
N GLU A 170 -13.22 -11.49 3.19
CA GLU A 170 -14.18 -11.50 2.08
C GLU A 170 -15.57 -11.03 2.51
N GLN A 171 -15.76 -10.69 3.79
CA GLN A 171 -17.05 -10.22 4.28
C GLN A 171 -17.39 -8.83 3.73
N GLN A 172 -18.61 -8.70 3.19
CA GLN A 172 -19.10 -7.47 2.58
C GLN A 172 -19.04 -6.26 3.53
N GLY A 173 -19.48 -6.43 4.78
CA GLY A 173 -19.45 -5.34 5.77
C GLY A 173 -18.03 -4.85 6.11
N PHE A 174 -17.03 -5.75 6.07
CA PHE A 174 -15.64 -5.35 6.21
C PHE A 174 -15.16 -4.55 5.00
N HIS A 175 -15.62 -4.91 3.79
CA HIS A 175 -15.26 -4.19 2.57
C HIS A 175 -15.81 -2.77 2.57
N GLU A 176 -17.08 -2.60 2.96
CA GLU A 176 -17.72 -1.31 3.10
C GLU A 176 -17.02 -0.43 4.14
N PHE A 177 -16.71 -0.98 5.31
CA PHE A 177 -15.94 -0.26 6.34
C PHE A 177 -14.55 0.18 5.84
N MET A 178 -13.85 -0.69 5.13
CA MET A 178 -12.51 -0.39 4.62
C MET A 178 -12.54 0.59 3.44
N ALA A 179 -13.60 0.60 2.63
CA ALA A 179 -13.78 1.57 1.55
C ALA A 179 -13.92 3.00 2.09
N GLU A 180 -14.62 3.18 3.21
CA GLU A 180 -14.76 4.48 3.88
C GLU A 180 -13.49 4.92 4.61
N THR A 181 -12.73 3.98 5.18
CA THR A 181 -11.54 4.31 5.99
C THR A 181 -10.26 4.46 5.16
N GLN A 182 -10.03 3.59 4.17
CA GLN A 182 -8.87 3.61 3.29
C GLN A 182 -9.21 3.07 1.90
N PRO A 183 -9.66 3.93 0.97
CA PRO A 183 -10.10 3.50 -0.36
C PRO A 183 -8.98 2.95 -1.25
N LEU A 184 -7.70 3.21 -0.92
CA LEU A 184 -6.56 2.64 -1.64
C LEU A 184 -6.24 1.19 -1.24
N PHE A 185 -6.89 0.67 -0.19
CA PHE A 185 -6.65 -0.70 0.27
C PHE A 185 -7.23 -1.69 -0.74
N LYS A 186 -6.36 -2.55 -1.27
CA LYS A 186 -6.77 -3.65 -2.15
C LYS A 186 -7.09 -4.90 -1.32
N PHE A 187 -8.33 -5.37 -1.40
CA PHE A 187 -8.72 -6.63 -0.78
C PHE A 187 -8.04 -7.82 -1.45
N TYR A 188 -7.99 -8.93 -0.71
CA TYR A 188 -7.42 -10.18 -1.15
C TYR A 188 -8.27 -11.35 -0.65
N THR A 189 -8.08 -12.50 -1.29
CA THR A 189 -8.90 -13.69 -1.04
C THR A 189 -8.49 -14.41 0.23
N ARG A 190 -9.39 -15.25 0.73
CA ARG A 190 -9.14 -16.21 1.81
C ARG A 190 -7.90 -17.06 1.56
N ASN A 191 -7.67 -17.49 0.31
CA ASN A 191 -6.49 -18.28 -0.06
C ASN A 191 -5.19 -17.47 0.07
N THR A 192 -5.27 -16.19 -0.26
CA THR A 192 -4.14 -15.26 -0.13
C THR A 192 -3.82 -15.02 1.35
N LEU A 193 -4.85 -14.82 2.17
CA LEU A 193 -4.70 -14.71 3.64
C LEU A 193 -4.07 -15.98 4.23
N ARG A 194 -4.56 -17.17 3.82
CA ARG A 194 -4.01 -18.46 4.24
C ARG A 194 -2.53 -18.56 3.92
N SER A 195 -2.12 -18.18 2.70
CA SER A 195 -0.71 -18.15 2.30
C SER A 195 0.12 -17.24 3.21
N ASP A 196 -0.39 -16.07 3.57
CA ASP A 196 0.32 -15.13 4.44
C ASP A 196 0.44 -15.62 5.89
N VAL A 197 -0.62 -16.24 6.42
CA VAL A 197 -0.58 -16.89 7.74
C VAL A 197 0.50 -17.96 7.75
N MET A 198 0.56 -18.81 6.71
CA MET A 198 1.60 -19.84 6.60
C MET A 198 3.02 -19.26 6.51
N LYS A 199 3.20 -18.15 5.80
CA LYS A 199 4.52 -17.46 5.74
C LYS A 199 4.93 -16.93 7.10
N MET A 200 4.01 -16.32 7.85
CA MET A 200 4.31 -15.86 9.21
C MET A 200 4.60 -17.02 10.15
N TYR A 201 3.86 -18.14 10.04
CA TYR A 201 4.13 -19.34 10.80
C TYR A 201 5.55 -19.90 10.54
N GLU A 202 5.95 -20.05 9.28
CA GLU A 202 7.29 -20.58 8.97
C GLU A 202 8.41 -19.64 9.42
N ALA A 203 8.20 -18.31 9.33
CA ALA A 203 9.14 -17.34 9.87
C ALA A 203 9.29 -17.46 11.40
N GLU A 204 8.16 -17.52 12.12
CA GLU A 204 8.14 -17.66 13.58
C GLU A 204 8.74 -18.99 14.04
N LYS A 205 8.40 -20.08 13.34
CA LYS A 205 8.97 -21.40 13.58
C LYS A 205 10.48 -21.43 13.38
N ALA A 206 10.98 -20.80 12.30
CA ALA A 206 12.41 -20.69 12.07
C ALA A 206 13.11 -19.89 13.18
N MET A 207 12.46 -18.82 13.69
CA MET A 207 12.97 -18.05 14.82
C MET A 207 12.97 -18.86 16.12
N LEU A 208 11.90 -19.61 16.40
CA LEU A 208 11.78 -20.49 17.56
C LEU A 208 12.85 -21.58 17.55
N LEU A 209 13.10 -22.23 16.41
CA LEU A 209 14.13 -23.25 16.29
C LEU A 209 15.53 -22.69 16.51
N LYS A 210 15.80 -21.47 16.03
CA LYS A 210 17.07 -20.77 16.31
C LYS A 210 17.21 -20.44 17.80
N LEU A 211 16.13 -20.02 18.45
CA LEU A 211 16.11 -19.74 19.89
C LEU A 211 16.43 -21.01 20.69
N LEU A 212 15.76 -22.13 20.36
CA LEU A 212 16.00 -23.42 21.01
C LEU A 212 17.43 -23.94 20.77
N GLY A 213 17.98 -23.74 19.58
CA GLY A 213 19.35 -24.15 19.26
C GLY A 213 20.44 -23.31 19.94
N LYS A 214 20.14 -22.05 20.27
CA LYS A 214 21.04 -21.17 21.02
C LYS A 214 20.98 -21.41 22.53
N ASN A 215 19.84 -21.89 23.03
CA ASN A 215 19.62 -22.07 24.45
C ASN A 215 20.59 -23.11 25.05
N SER A 216 21.28 -22.75 26.12
CA SER A 216 22.17 -23.65 26.85
C SER A 216 21.46 -24.53 27.89
N SER A 217 20.20 -24.24 28.20
CA SER A 217 19.43 -25.02 29.17
C SER A 217 19.01 -26.39 28.62
N ARG A 218 18.65 -27.31 29.52
CA ARG A 218 17.93 -28.52 29.12
C ARG A 218 16.53 -28.13 28.63
N ILE A 219 16.08 -28.80 27.56
CA ILE A 219 14.75 -28.64 26.98
C ILE A 219 13.96 -29.92 27.29
N ALA A 220 12.81 -29.79 27.94
CA ALA A 220 11.87 -30.88 28.15
C ALA A 220 10.78 -30.81 27.08
N ILE A 221 10.46 -31.94 26.45
CA ILE A 221 9.41 -32.02 25.44
C ILE A 221 8.24 -32.80 26.03
N THR A 222 7.04 -32.23 25.91
CA THR A 222 5.78 -32.90 26.27
C THR A 222 4.94 -33.07 25.01
N THR A 223 4.25 -34.20 24.95
CA THR A 223 3.29 -34.53 23.89
C THR A 223 1.93 -34.73 24.52
N ASP A 224 0.96 -33.93 24.10
CA ASP A 224 -0.44 -34.07 24.51
C ASP A 224 -1.24 -34.64 23.33
N MET A 225 -2.07 -35.65 23.59
CA MET A 225 -2.83 -36.36 22.56
C MET A 225 -4.30 -36.44 22.97
N TRP A 226 -5.19 -36.08 22.05
CA TRP A 226 -6.63 -36.18 22.25
C TRP A 226 -7.34 -36.61 20.96
N SER A 227 -8.53 -37.19 21.11
CA SER A 227 -9.43 -37.49 20.01
C SER A 227 -10.58 -36.49 19.98
N SER A 228 -11.06 -36.17 18.77
CA SER A 228 -12.28 -35.40 18.57
C SER A 228 -13.36 -36.32 18.04
N ASP A 229 -14.33 -36.63 18.89
CA ASP A 229 -15.42 -37.56 18.58
C ASP A 229 -16.27 -37.08 17.41
N CYS A 230 -16.49 -35.76 17.30
CA CYS A 230 -17.27 -35.17 16.21
C CYS A 230 -16.57 -35.20 14.85
N GLN A 231 -15.26 -35.43 14.80
CA GLN A 231 -14.49 -35.49 13.57
C GLN A 231 -13.89 -36.87 13.30
N ASN A 232 -14.04 -37.80 14.24
CA ASN A 232 -13.35 -39.09 14.27
C ASN A 232 -11.84 -38.96 13.97
N LYS A 233 -11.22 -37.91 14.55
CA LYS A 233 -9.82 -37.54 14.28
C LYS A 233 -9.00 -37.50 15.56
N GLY A 234 -7.77 -38.03 15.47
CA GLY A 234 -6.76 -37.93 16.52
C GLY A 234 -5.86 -36.71 16.33
N TYR A 235 -5.54 -36.01 17.41
CA TYR A 235 -4.66 -34.85 17.41
C TYR A 235 -3.53 -35.02 18.41
N MET A 236 -2.37 -34.46 18.08
CA MET A 236 -1.22 -34.41 18.98
C MET A 236 -0.55 -33.03 18.93
N ALA A 237 -0.40 -32.40 20.10
CA ALA A 237 0.39 -31.19 20.26
C ALA A 237 1.73 -31.51 20.92
N ILE A 238 2.81 -30.95 20.37
CA ILE A 238 4.15 -31.05 20.93
C ILE A 238 4.54 -29.69 21.50
N THR A 239 4.83 -29.65 22.80
CA THR A 239 5.25 -28.44 23.51
C THR A 239 6.67 -28.62 24.05
N ALA A 240 7.50 -27.59 23.85
CA ALA A 240 8.83 -27.51 24.43
C ALA A 240 8.81 -26.59 25.65
N HIS A 241 9.37 -27.07 26.75
CA HIS A 241 9.53 -26.37 28.01
C HIS A 241 11.03 -26.17 28.26
N PHE A 242 11.46 -24.93 28.50
CA PHE A 242 12.86 -24.61 28.74
C PHE A 242 13.00 -23.37 29.62
N ILE A 243 14.20 -23.16 30.20
CA ILE A 243 14.53 -21.97 30.98
C ILE A 243 15.34 -21.05 30.07
N ASP A 244 14.96 -19.78 29.98
CA ASP A 244 15.71 -18.78 29.21
C ASP A 244 16.90 -18.19 29.97
N ASP A 245 17.69 -17.35 29.28
CA ASP A 245 18.88 -16.69 29.85
C ASP A 245 18.54 -15.78 31.05
N ASP A 246 17.29 -15.30 31.13
CA ASP A 246 16.77 -14.47 32.22
C ASP A 246 16.14 -15.30 33.35
N TRP A 247 16.37 -16.62 33.35
CA TRP A 247 15.87 -17.58 34.33
C TRP A 247 14.33 -17.70 34.39
N ASN A 248 13.64 -17.39 33.29
CA ASN A 248 12.19 -17.56 33.18
C ASN A 248 11.84 -18.88 32.48
N LEU A 249 10.81 -19.54 32.98
CA LEU A 249 10.25 -20.73 32.35
C LEU A 249 9.45 -20.34 31.10
N GLN A 250 9.87 -20.86 29.95
CA GLN A 250 9.22 -20.66 28.66
C GLN A 250 8.54 -21.94 28.21
N ASN A 251 7.28 -21.81 27.78
CA ASN A 251 6.47 -22.88 27.20
C ASN A 251 6.11 -22.49 25.76
N ARG A 252 6.54 -23.28 24.78
CA ARG A 252 6.33 -22.99 23.35
C ARG A 252 5.78 -24.21 22.62
N LEU A 253 4.66 -24.04 21.93
CA LEU A 253 4.12 -25.04 21.03
C LEU A 253 5.03 -25.14 19.80
N VAL A 254 5.59 -26.31 19.57
CA VAL A 254 6.55 -26.55 18.47
C VAL A 254 5.83 -27.02 17.23
N ARG A 255 4.87 -27.95 17.41
CA ARG A 255 4.16 -28.57 16.30
C ARG A 255 2.82 -29.13 16.72
N TYR A 256 1.92 -29.20 15.76
CA TYR A 256 0.64 -29.86 15.84
C TYR A 256 0.55 -30.94 14.74
N TYR A 257 0.06 -32.12 15.10
CA TYR A 257 -0.15 -33.23 14.18
C TYR A 257 -1.62 -33.65 14.16
N LEU A 258 -2.10 -33.95 12.96
CA LEU A 258 -3.27 -34.80 12.75
C LEU A 258 -2.76 -36.24 12.67
N CYS A 259 -3.26 -37.11 13.56
CA CYS A 259 -2.74 -38.46 13.74
C CYS A 259 -3.43 -39.48 12.82
N PHE A 260 -4.76 -39.50 12.82
CA PHE A 260 -5.61 -40.39 12.03
C PHE A 260 -6.99 -39.76 11.90
#